data_AF-A0AAD4HJR0-F1
#
_entry.id   AF-A0AAD4HJR0-F1
#
_cell.length_a   1.000
_cell.length_b   1.000
_cell.length_c   1.000
_cell.angle_alpha   90.00
_cell.angle_beta   90.00
_cell.angle_gamma   90.00
#
_symmetry.space_group_name_H-M   'P 1'
#
loop_
_entity.id
_entity.type
_entity.pdbx_description
1 polymer ?
#
loop_
_entity_poly.entity_id
_entity_poly.type
_entity_poly.pdbx_seq_one_letter_code
_entity_poly.pdbx_strand_id
1 'polypeptide(L)'
;MTSRNHGQTNCPFLQRLIEFPALTNIITVYMLCCYKLIADTMDKNDCVSGALRPQDNRGHSGIVVAHCRIKRMRHRGYPDNQQSLPTTLTQPSHTMPTTPMPTRGSGDLSQVYGDDWSDKEVFLQATGLHKDSNPSNPRHVLIYWVNATLSGGFEVWDITQLEMHGHWHQYHYPNALKVNTKERSRNQTMSLGIFTSEQREQLLELAADVEYDQVTTESRTWMRNLLAKMAEEKLISHHLFNTIREDVPLPSA
;
A
#
# COMPACT_ATOMS: atom_id res chain seq x y z
N MET A 1 -58.63 21.17 28.16
CA MET A 1 -57.42 21.12 29.02
C MET A 1 -57.05 19.68 29.26
N THR A 2 -56.12 19.14 28.47
CA THR A 2 -55.53 17.81 28.69
C THR A 2 -54.13 17.84 28.07
N SER A 3 -53.13 17.93 28.96
CA SER A 3 -51.71 18.06 28.66
C SER A 3 -51.15 16.71 28.16
N ARG A 4 -50.46 16.70 27.02
CA ARG A 4 -49.70 15.54 26.52
C ARG A 4 -48.29 15.61 27.10
N ASN A 5 -47.98 14.70 28.03
CA ASN A 5 -46.63 14.44 28.50
C ASN A 5 -45.82 13.71 27.42
N HIS A 6 -44.64 14.23 27.10
CA HIS A 6 -43.62 13.54 26.31
C HIS A 6 -42.94 12.45 27.17
N GLY A 7 -42.93 11.22 26.66
CA GLY A 7 -42.19 10.12 27.25
C GLY A 7 -40.69 10.26 26.98
N GLN A 8 -39.91 10.40 28.05
CA GLN A 8 -38.46 10.21 28.04
C GLN A 8 -38.15 8.72 27.83
N THR A 9 -37.44 8.40 26.76
CA THR A 9 -36.81 7.08 26.56
C THR A 9 -35.52 7.03 27.38
N ASN A 10 -35.59 6.36 28.53
CA ASN A 10 -34.42 5.98 29.32
C ASN A 10 -33.58 4.95 28.53
N CYS A 11 -32.38 5.34 28.12
CA CYS A 11 -31.41 4.47 27.45
C CYS A 11 -30.41 3.93 28.50
N PRO A 12 -30.41 2.63 28.83
CA PRO A 12 -29.59 2.08 29.92
C PRO A 12 -28.09 1.97 29.61
N PHE A 13 -27.62 2.52 28.48
CA PHE A 13 -26.22 2.45 28.07
C PHE A 13 -25.37 3.64 28.56
N LEU A 14 -25.99 4.71 29.06
CA LEU A 14 -25.30 5.94 29.49
C LEU A 14 -25.08 6.07 31.01
N GLN A 15 -25.43 5.04 31.80
CA GLN A 15 -25.28 5.09 33.27
C GLN A 15 -24.04 4.35 33.81
N ARG A 16 -23.12 3.91 32.93
CA ARG A 16 -21.88 3.19 33.33
C ARG A 16 -20.57 3.92 32.99
N LEU A 17 -20.61 5.24 32.80
CA LEU A 17 -19.41 6.07 32.56
C LEU A 17 -19.09 7.06 33.69
N ILE A 18 -19.65 6.86 34.89
CA ILE A 18 -19.30 7.64 36.08
C ILE A 18 -18.66 6.68 37.09
N GLU A 19 -17.45 6.19 36.81
CA GLU A 19 -16.61 5.52 37.83
C GLU A 19 -15.12 5.38 37.45
N PHE A 20 -14.57 6.28 36.61
CA PHE A 20 -13.12 6.32 36.34
C PHE A 20 -12.59 7.76 36.23
N PRO A 21 -12.16 8.40 37.33
CA PRO A 21 -11.63 9.77 37.31
C PRO A 21 -10.21 9.90 36.71
N ALA A 22 -9.62 8.81 36.19
CA ALA A 22 -8.26 8.81 35.64
C ALA A 22 -8.16 8.95 34.11
N LEU A 23 -9.28 8.91 33.36
CA LEU A 23 -9.27 8.96 31.89
C LEU A 23 -9.80 10.27 31.29
N THR A 24 -10.41 11.14 32.09
CA THR A 24 -10.92 12.45 31.63
C THR A 24 -9.83 13.46 31.30
N ASN A 25 -8.64 13.35 31.91
CA ASN A 25 -7.53 14.27 31.62
C ASN A 25 -6.80 13.98 30.30
N ILE A 26 -6.78 12.73 29.82
CA ILE A 26 -6.09 12.37 28.56
C ILE A 26 -6.93 12.77 27.34
N ILE A 27 -8.25 12.61 27.42
CA ILE A 27 -9.16 12.96 26.32
C ILE A 27 -9.25 14.49 26.12
N THR A 28 -9.17 15.26 27.20
CA THR A 28 -9.22 16.73 27.12
C THR A 28 -7.94 17.32 26.49
N VAL A 29 -6.77 16.72 26.75
CA VAL A 29 -5.49 17.14 26.13
C VAL A 29 -5.45 16.80 24.64
N TYR A 30 -5.96 15.63 24.23
CA TYR A 30 -6.02 15.26 22.82
C TYR A 30 -7.00 16.15 22.02
N MET A 31 -8.16 16.49 22.59
CA MET A 31 -9.13 17.37 21.91
C MET A 31 -8.63 18.82 21.79
N LEU A 32 -7.88 19.34 22.78
CA LEU A 32 -7.28 20.68 22.70
C LEU A 32 -6.11 20.76 21.70
N CYS A 33 -5.33 19.69 21.53
CA CYS A 33 -4.28 19.63 20.50
C CYS A 33 -4.87 19.59 19.08
N CYS A 34 -5.95 18.82 18.87
CA CYS A 34 -6.61 18.74 17.56
C CYS A 34 -7.28 20.08 17.16
N TYR A 35 -7.89 20.79 18.11
CA TYR A 35 -8.49 22.10 17.81
C TYR A 35 -7.46 23.18 17.45
N LYS A 36 -6.26 23.14 18.05
CA LYS A 36 -5.20 24.11 17.73
C LYS A 36 -4.57 23.86 16.36
N LEU A 37 -4.45 22.59 15.96
CA LEU A 37 -3.93 22.22 14.63
C LEU A 37 -4.92 22.57 13.50
N ILE A 38 -6.22 22.50 13.77
CA ILE A 38 -7.28 22.87 12.81
C ILE A 38 -7.46 24.39 12.72
N ALA A 39 -7.28 25.13 13.81
CA ALA A 39 -7.33 26.59 13.81
C ALA A 39 -6.17 27.22 13.00
N ASP A 40 -4.96 26.64 13.07
CA ASP A 40 -3.80 27.14 12.32
C ASP A 40 -3.84 26.81 10.81
N THR A 41 -4.68 25.87 10.39
CA THR A 41 -4.85 25.49 8.97
C THR A 41 -5.98 26.22 8.25
N MET A 42 -6.86 26.93 8.97
CA MET A 42 -7.98 27.66 8.37
C MET A 42 -7.78 29.17 8.20
N ASP A 43 -6.65 29.75 8.66
CA ASP A 43 -6.39 31.20 8.57
C ASP A 43 -5.54 31.60 7.34
N LYS A 44 -5.42 30.72 6.35
CA LYS A 44 -4.67 31.01 5.11
C LYS A 44 -5.41 30.46 3.90
N ASN A 45 -6.54 31.06 3.55
CA ASN A 45 -6.98 31.19 2.16
C ASN A 45 -7.94 32.38 2.02
N ASP A 46 -7.72 33.17 0.98
CA ASP A 46 -8.56 34.23 0.42
C ASP A 46 -8.53 35.64 1.03
N CYS A 47 -7.53 36.42 0.58
CA CYS A 47 -7.74 37.82 0.23
C CYS A 47 -7.06 38.14 -1.11
N VAL A 48 -7.86 38.18 -2.17
CA VAL A 48 -7.52 38.84 -3.43
C VAL A 48 -7.78 40.33 -3.24
N SER A 49 -6.73 41.14 -3.32
CA SER A 49 -6.84 42.57 -3.63
C SER A 49 -5.56 43.01 -4.32
N GLY A 50 -5.69 43.34 -5.60
CA GLY A 50 -4.62 43.87 -6.41
C GLY A 50 -4.35 45.34 -6.06
N ALA A 51 -3.07 45.70 -5.97
CA ALA A 51 -2.61 47.06 -6.18
C ALA A 51 -1.16 47.07 -6.71
N LEU A 52 -0.91 48.11 -7.50
CA LEU A 52 0.20 48.40 -8.40
C LEU A 52 1.63 48.30 -7.81
N ARG A 53 2.56 47.95 -8.72
CA ARG A 53 4.04 48.11 -8.71
C ARG A 53 4.52 49.48 -8.17
N PRO A 54 5.74 49.60 -7.60
CA PRO A 54 6.98 49.60 -8.40
C PRO A 54 8.24 48.92 -7.80
N GLN A 55 9.18 48.73 -8.72
CA GLN A 55 10.56 48.20 -8.66
C GLN A 55 11.32 48.34 -7.33
N ASP A 56 12.10 47.31 -6.98
CA ASP A 56 13.56 47.47 -6.93
C ASP A 56 14.35 46.15 -7.05
N ASN A 57 15.62 46.33 -7.38
CA ASN A 57 16.62 45.39 -7.88
C ASN A 57 17.26 44.48 -6.80
N ARG A 58 17.89 43.42 -7.33
CA ARG A 58 18.96 42.57 -6.76
C ARG A 58 18.51 41.45 -5.82
N GLY A 59 18.64 40.23 -6.33
CA GLY A 59 18.66 39.02 -5.51
C GLY A 59 18.63 37.79 -6.38
N HIS A 60 19.77 37.11 -6.48
CA HIS A 60 19.96 35.89 -7.25
C HIS A 60 18.87 34.84 -6.94
N SER A 61 18.13 34.41 -7.96
CA SER A 61 17.33 33.20 -7.88
C SER A 61 17.73 32.28 -9.02
N GLY A 62 18.52 31.27 -8.67
CA GLY A 62 18.84 30.16 -9.56
C GLY A 62 17.56 29.44 -9.94
N ILE A 63 17.29 29.35 -11.24
CA ILE A 63 16.24 28.52 -11.80
C ILE A 63 16.68 27.07 -11.63
N VAL A 64 16.05 26.35 -10.71
CA VAL A 64 16.14 24.89 -10.67
C VAL A 64 15.18 24.36 -11.73
N VAL A 65 15.71 24.06 -12.91
CA VAL A 65 15.00 23.29 -13.93
C VAL A 65 14.90 21.85 -13.41
N ALA A 66 13.73 21.45 -12.93
CA ALA A 66 13.42 20.05 -12.68
C ALA A 66 13.28 19.33 -14.04
N HIS A 67 14.40 18.77 -14.52
CA HIS A 67 14.36 17.81 -15.62
C HIS A 67 13.68 16.53 -15.11
N CYS A 68 12.42 16.34 -15.50
CA CYS A 68 11.76 15.05 -15.40
C CYS A 68 12.49 14.08 -16.34
N ARG A 69 13.40 13.29 -15.78
CA ARG A 69 14.19 12.31 -16.51
C ARG A 69 13.34 11.05 -16.61
N ILE A 70 12.55 10.94 -17.68
CA ILE A 70 11.98 9.66 -18.11
C ILE A 70 13.16 8.74 -18.38
N LYS A 71 13.47 7.85 -17.41
CA LYS A 71 14.40 6.74 -17.60
C LYS A 71 13.71 5.77 -18.55
N ARG A 72 13.92 5.98 -19.85
CA ARG A 72 13.71 4.95 -20.87
C ARG A 72 14.61 3.78 -20.47
N MET A 73 14.03 2.70 -19.96
CA MET A 73 14.77 1.48 -19.66
C MET A 73 15.49 1.04 -20.94
N ARG A 74 16.81 0.96 -20.85
CA ARG A 74 17.66 0.43 -21.92
C ARG A 74 17.48 -1.08 -21.92
N HIS A 75 16.84 -1.62 -22.95
CA HIS A 75 17.08 -3.01 -23.33
C HIS A 75 18.58 -3.16 -23.60
N ARG A 76 19.24 -4.08 -22.88
CA ARG A 76 20.59 -4.55 -23.23
C ARG A 76 20.50 -5.18 -24.62
N GLY A 77 21.22 -4.57 -25.57
CA GLY A 77 21.32 -5.05 -26.94
C GLY A 77 22.08 -6.37 -27.02
N TYR A 78 21.57 -7.25 -27.88
CA TYR A 78 22.32 -8.31 -28.53
C TYR A 78 23.12 -7.70 -29.69
N PRO A 79 24.32 -8.20 -30.03
CA PRO A 79 25.12 -7.62 -31.10
C PRO A 79 24.50 -7.85 -32.49
N ASP A 80 24.42 -6.75 -33.24
CA ASP A 80 24.05 -6.66 -34.65
C ASP A 80 24.99 -7.48 -35.54
N ASN A 81 24.40 -8.28 -36.43
CA ASN A 81 25.07 -8.76 -37.63
C ASN A 81 24.36 -8.14 -38.83
N GLN A 82 25.06 -7.27 -39.56
CA GLN A 82 24.52 -6.52 -40.68
C GLN A 82 24.36 -7.41 -41.92
N GLN A 83 23.17 -7.39 -42.52
CA GLN A 83 22.97 -7.58 -43.96
C GLN A 83 21.73 -6.80 -44.42
N SER A 84 21.85 -6.18 -45.60
CA SER A 84 21.04 -5.07 -46.12
C SER A 84 19.92 -5.48 -47.10
N LEU A 85 18.85 -4.64 -47.14
CA LEU A 85 17.78 -4.44 -48.16
C LEU A 85 16.62 -5.48 -48.26
N PRO A 86 15.40 -5.14 -48.76
CA PRO A 86 14.82 -3.84 -49.12
C PRO A 86 13.52 -3.47 -48.37
N THR A 87 13.20 -2.17 -48.37
CA THR A 87 12.06 -1.54 -47.70
C THR A 87 10.70 -1.96 -48.29
N THR A 88 9.90 -2.67 -47.50
CA THR A 88 8.45 -2.78 -47.68
C THR A 88 7.79 -2.23 -46.41
N LEU A 89 7.04 -1.13 -46.55
CA LEU A 89 6.26 -0.52 -45.46
C LEU A 89 5.05 -1.41 -45.15
N THR A 90 5.27 -2.43 -44.32
CA THR A 90 4.22 -3.19 -43.64
C THR A 90 4.05 -2.58 -42.26
N GLN A 91 2.85 -2.08 -41.94
CA GLN A 91 2.52 -1.61 -40.59
C GLN A 91 2.84 -2.73 -39.59
N PRO A 92 3.66 -2.47 -38.55
CA PRO A 92 3.89 -3.45 -37.50
C PRO A 92 2.58 -3.62 -36.73
N SER A 93 1.92 -4.76 -36.92
CA SER A 93 1.01 -5.29 -35.92
C SER A 93 1.85 -5.46 -34.65
N HIS A 94 1.75 -4.48 -33.75
CA HIS A 94 2.29 -4.56 -32.40
C HIS A 94 1.52 -5.65 -31.65
N THR A 95 1.88 -6.90 -31.91
CA THR A 95 1.62 -7.99 -31.01
C THR A 95 2.51 -7.72 -29.82
N MET A 96 1.92 -7.10 -28.78
CA MET A 96 2.57 -7.03 -27.47
C MET A 96 3.05 -8.45 -27.14
N PRO A 97 4.32 -8.64 -26.73
CA PRO A 97 4.76 -9.95 -26.28
C PRO A 97 3.86 -10.32 -25.12
N THR A 98 2.95 -11.27 -25.35
CA THR A 98 2.17 -11.92 -24.31
C THR A 98 3.14 -12.75 -23.52
N THR A 99 3.86 -12.09 -22.60
CA THR A 99 4.47 -12.77 -21.46
C THR A 99 3.35 -13.61 -20.86
N PRO A 100 3.49 -14.94 -20.81
CA PRO A 100 2.43 -15.79 -20.29
C PRO A 100 2.10 -15.30 -18.88
N MET A 101 0.84 -14.88 -18.68
CA MET A 101 0.38 -14.47 -17.35
C MET A 101 0.67 -15.64 -16.40
N PRO A 102 1.24 -15.36 -15.21
CA PRO A 102 1.43 -16.37 -14.19
C PRO A 102 0.13 -17.14 -13.96
N THR A 103 0.22 -18.46 -13.91
CA THR A 103 -0.93 -19.35 -13.76
C THR A 103 -1.66 -19.03 -12.44
N ARG A 104 -2.92 -18.57 -12.53
CA ARG A 104 -3.76 -18.28 -11.35
C ARG A 104 -4.01 -19.54 -10.53
N GLY A 105 -4.02 -19.40 -9.20
CA GLY A 105 -4.26 -20.52 -8.29
C GLY A 105 -5.68 -21.09 -8.37
N SER A 106 -5.85 -22.37 -8.02
CA SER A 106 -7.18 -22.96 -7.81
C SER A 106 -7.91 -22.22 -6.68
N GLY A 107 -9.08 -21.66 -6.96
CA GLY A 107 -9.84 -20.84 -6.00
C GLY A 107 -9.65 -19.33 -6.13
N ASP A 108 -8.96 -18.86 -7.19
CA ASP A 108 -8.90 -17.44 -7.52
C ASP A 108 -10.29 -16.88 -7.88
N LEU A 109 -10.70 -15.86 -7.16
CA LEU A 109 -11.99 -15.18 -7.30
C LEU A 109 -11.89 -13.90 -8.14
N SER A 110 -10.75 -13.62 -8.77
CA SER A 110 -10.49 -12.35 -9.46
C SER A 110 -11.39 -12.12 -10.68
N GLN A 111 -12.03 -13.16 -11.22
CA GLN A 111 -13.04 -13.02 -12.26
C GLN A 111 -14.34 -12.37 -11.75
N VAL A 112 -14.63 -12.51 -10.46
CA VAL A 112 -15.86 -12.01 -9.82
C VAL A 112 -15.59 -10.81 -8.93
N TYR A 113 -14.46 -10.82 -8.24
CA TYR A 113 -14.04 -9.82 -7.25
C TYR A 113 -12.60 -9.35 -7.51
N GLY A 114 -12.28 -9.09 -8.78
CA GLY A 114 -10.98 -8.53 -9.17
C GLY A 114 -10.77 -7.12 -8.65
N ASP A 115 -9.52 -6.66 -8.71
CA ASP A 115 -9.20 -5.28 -8.36
C ASP A 115 -10.01 -4.30 -9.23
N ASP A 116 -10.48 -3.24 -8.60
CA ASP A 116 -11.22 -2.16 -9.26
C ASP A 116 -10.41 -0.86 -9.21
N TRP A 117 -10.99 0.23 -9.70
CA TRP A 117 -10.30 1.52 -9.81
C TRP A 117 -10.44 2.37 -8.54
N SER A 118 -10.99 1.80 -7.46
CA SER A 118 -11.14 2.53 -6.20
C SER A 118 -9.80 2.62 -5.47
N ASP A 119 -9.64 3.66 -4.67
CA ASP A 119 -8.55 3.76 -3.72
C ASP A 119 -8.73 2.69 -2.63
N LYS A 120 -7.65 1.98 -2.30
CA LYS A 120 -7.70 0.87 -1.34
C LYS A 120 -6.62 1.02 -0.28
N GLU A 121 -6.97 0.71 0.96
CA GLU A 121 -5.96 0.55 2.00
C GLU A 121 -5.19 -0.75 1.76
N VAL A 122 -3.88 -0.63 1.65
CA VAL A 122 -2.95 -1.74 1.43
C VAL A 122 -2.32 -2.11 2.77
N PHE A 123 -2.20 -3.40 3.04
CA PHE A 123 -1.70 -3.92 4.30
C PHE A 123 -0.53 -4.88 4.07
N LEU A 124 0.44 -4.83 4.98
CA LEU A 124 1.40 -5.90 5.20
C LEU A 124 0.87 -6.81 6.32
N GLN A 125 0.88 -8.12 6.12
CA GLN A 125 0.57 -9.11 7.14
C GLN A 125 1.78 -9.99 7.40
N ALA A 126 2.05 -10.27 8.68
CA ALA A 126 3.00 -11.29 9.12
C ALA A 126 2.30 -12.32 10.00
N THR A 127 2.48 -13.61 9.71
CA THR A 127 1.78 -14.70 10.41
C THR A 127 2.03 -14.69 11.91
N GLY A 128 0.97 -14.78 12.74
CA GLY A 128 1.05 -14.69 14.19
C GLY A 128 1.10 -13.25 14.71
N LEU A 129 0.82 -13.04 16.00
CA LEU A 129 0.71 -11.70 16.61
C LEU A 129 2.05 -11.13 17.09
N HIS A 130 3.01 -11.99 17.40
CA HIS A 130 4.27 -11.60 17.99
C HIS A 130 5.44 -12.17 17.19
N LYS A 131 6.59 -11.52 17.31
CA LYS A 131 7.87 -12.07 16.87
C LYS A 131 8.07 -13.40 17.59
N ASP A 132 8.12 -14.49 16.82
CA ASP A 132 8.46 -15.80 17.36
C ASP A 132 9.88 -15.72 17.95
N SER A 133 10.07 -16.26 19.16
CA SER A 133 11.38 -16.33 19.79
C SER A 133 12.28 -17.34 19.09
N ASN A 134 11.68 -18.27 18.33
CA ASN A 134 12.39 -19.28 17.57
C ASN A 134 12.74 -18.79 16.14
N PRO A 135 14.02 -18.52 15.82
CA PRO A 135 14.43 -18.10 14.49
C PRO A 135 14.23 -19.18 13.41
N SER A 136 14.08 -20.45 13.81
CA SER A 136 13.90 -21.59 12.89
C SER A 136 12.48 -21.71 12.34
N ASN A 137 11.54 -20.89 12.80
CA ASN A 137 10.17 -20.85 12.29
C ASN A 137 9.87 -19.45 11.73
N PRO A 138 10.41 -19.09 10.56
CA PRO A 138 10.22 -17.78 9.99
C PRO A 138 8.74 -17.51 9.73
N ARG A 139 8.26 -16.35 10.20
CA ARG A 139 6.89 -15.90 9.97
C ARG A 139 6.71 -15.67 8.47
N HIS A 140 5.65 -16.24 7.90
CA HIS A 140 5.25 -15.95 6.53
C HIS A 140 4.73 -14.52 6.43
N VAL A 141 5.02 -13.86 5.31
CA VAL A 141 4.67 -12.45 5.08
C VAL A 141 3.99 -12.28 3.73
N LEU A 142 2.99 -11.40 3.68
CA LEU A 142 2.26 -11.07 2.47
C LEU A 142 1.82 -9.62 2.48
N ILE A 143 1.62 -9.04 1.29
CA ILE A 143 0.91 -7.77 1.11
C ILE A 143 -0.48 -8.10 0.58
N TYR A 144 -1.51 -7.39 1.06
CA TYR A 144 -2.87 -7.54 0.56
C TYR A 144 -3.67 -6.25 0.61
N TRP A 145 -4.77 -6.23 -0.13
CA TRP A 145 -5.85 -5.26 0.00
C TRP A 145 -7.20 -5.95 -0.20
N VAL A 146 -8.30 -5.28 0.16
CA VAL A 146 -9.65 -5.84 0.09
C VAL A 146 -10.36 -5.38 -1.18
N ASN A 147 -10.80 -6.34 -1.99
CA ASN A 147 -11.64 -6.06 -3.16
C ASN A 147 -13.13 -6.09 -2.82
N ALA A 148 -13.54 -6.95 -1.90
CA ALA A 148 -14.94 -7.06 -1.49
C ALA A 148 -15.08 -7.53 -0.04
N THR A 149 -16.12 -7.03 0.64
CA THR A 149 -16.56 -7.55 1.93
C THR A 149 -17.85 -8.33 1.74
N LEU A 150 -17.82 -9.61 2.10
CA LEU A 150 -18.93 -10.54 1.94
C LEU A 150 -19.69 -10.70 3.27
N SER A 151 -20.96 -11.11 3.18
CA SER A 151 -21.75 -11.47 4.36
C SER A 151 -21.09 -12.62 5.16
N GLY A 152 -21.26 -12.61 6.48
CA GLY A 152 -20.77 -13.68 7.35
C GLY A 152 -19.32 -13.53 7.82
N GLY A 153 -18.75 -12.32 7.72
CA GLY A 153 -17.40 -12.04 8.21
C GLY A 153 -16.31 -12.61 7.29
N PHE A 154 -16.50 -12.45 5.99
CA PHE A 154 -15.50 -12.81 4.98
C PHE A 154 -15.15 -11.59 4.13
N GLU A 155 -13.92 -11.54 3.67
CA GLU A 155 -13.41 -10.56 2.72
C GLU A 155 -12.81 -11.31 1.52
N VAL A 156 -12.72 -10.65 0.37
CA VAL A 156 -11.91 -11.12 -0.76
C VAL A 156 -10.67 -10.24 -0.82
N TRP A 157 -9.51 -10.87 -0.67
CA TRP A 157 -8.21 -10.22 -0.64
C TRP A 157 -7.47 -10.49 -1.94
N ASP A 158 -6.93 -9.47 -2.57
CA ASP A 158 -5.82 -9.66 -3.51
C ASP A 158 -4.54 -9.75 -2.72
N ILE A 159 -3.79 -10.83 -2.94
CA ILE A 159 -2.59 -11.16 -2.15
C ILE A 159 -1.36 -11.21 -3.03
N THR A 160 -0.33 -10.48 -2.63
CA THR A 160 1.02 -10.47 -3.23
C THR A 160 2.01 -11.10 -2.24
N GLN A 161 2.63 -12.22 -2.61
CA GLN A 161 3.57 -12.94 -1.75
C GLN A 161 4.52 -13.85 -2.55
N LEU A 162 5.61 -14.25 -1.92
CA LEU A 162 6.44 -15.36 -2.37
C LEU A 162 6.00 -16.64 -1.65
N GLU A 163 5.39 -17.58 -2.36
CA GLU A 163 4.84 -18.81 -1.80
C GLU A 163 5.87 -19.94 -1.76
N MET A 164 5.87 -20.74 -0.70
CA MET A 164 6.70 -21.94 -0.59
C MET A 164 5.95 -23.17 -1.12
N HIS A 165 6.54 -23.86 -2.09
CA HIS A 165 6.04 -25.07 -2.75
C HIS A 165 6.96 -26.25 -2.43
N GLY A 166 6.87 -26.78 -1.21
CA GLY A 166 7.74 -27.86 -0.75
C GLY A 166 9.17 -27.37 -0.51
N HIS A 167 10.07 -27.55 -1.48
CA HIS A 167 11.49 -27.20 -1.36
C HIS A 167 11.92 -26.00 -2.23
N TRP A 168 10.97 -25.34 -2.88
CA TRP A 168 11.22 -24.18 -3.72
C TRP A 168 10.15 -23.11 -3.48
N HIS A 169 10.41 -21.91 -3.97
CA HIS A 169 9.58 -20.73 -3.80
C HIS A 169 9.13 -20.21 -5.16
N GLN A 170 7.91 -19.67 -5.20
CA GLN A 170 7.34 -19.09 -6.40
C GLN A 170 6.59 -17.80 -6.10
N TYR A 171 6.89 -16.77 -6.88
CA TYR A 171 6.05 -15.59 -6.96
C TYR A 171 4.93 -15.85 -7.97
N HIS A 172 3.70 -15.59 -7.54
CA HIS A 172 2.51 -15.59 -8.39
C HIS A 172 1.97 -14.18 -8.50
N TYR A 173 1.45 -13.83 -9.67
CA TYR A 173 0.62 -12.63 -9.79
C TYR A 173 -0.54 -12.71 -8.80
N PRO A 174 -1.05 -11.58 -8.25
CA PRO A 174 -2.03 -11.62 -7.19
C PRO A 174 -3.20 -12.55 -7.46
N ASN A 175 -3.54 -13.32 -6.42
CA ASN A 175 -4.71 -14.16 -6.39
C ASN A 175 -5.76 -13.50 -5.49
N ALA A 176 -6.99 -13.40 -5.99
CA ALA A 176 -8.10 -12.90 -5.18
C ALA A 176 -8.64 -14.08 -4.36
N LEU A 177 -8.41 -14.09 -3.06
CA LEU A 177 -8.78 -15.20 -2.17
C LEU A 177 -9.84 -14.78 -1.17
N LYS A 178 -10.81 -15.66 -0.92
CA LYS A 178 -11.79 -15.47 0.16
C LYS A 178 -11.15 -15.78 1.51
N VAL A 179 -11.07 -14.77 2.37
CA VAL A 179 -10.43 -14.83 3.69
C VAL A 179 -11.46 -14.54 4.78
N ASN A 180 -11.37 -15.24 5.90
CA ASN A 180 -12.20 -14.93 7.07
C ASN A 180 -11.67 -13.67 7.76
N THR A 181 -12.51 -12.71 8.13
CA THR A 181 -12.05 -11.46 8.77
C THR A 181 -11.29 -11.68 10.08
N LYS A 182 -11.49 -12.84 10.75
CA LYS A 182 -10.71 -13.25 11.92
C LYS A 182 -9.22 -13.44 11.62
N GLU A 183 -8.81 -13.62 10.37
CA GLU A 183 -7.39 -13.72 10.00
C GLU A 183 -6.62 -12.45 10.37
N ARG A 184 -7.23 -11.27 10.24
CA ARG A 184 -6.61 -10.00 10.69
C ARG A 184 -6.30 -10.00 12.19
N SER A 185 -7.11 -10.69 12.99
CA SER A 185 -6.94 -10.74 14.45
C SER A 185 -5.94 -11.79 14.93
N ARG A 186 -5.56 -12.71 14.04
CA ARG A 186 -4.59 -13.80 14.33
C ARG A 186 -3.17 -13.43 13.92
N ASN A 187 -3.03 -12.42 13.08
CA ASN A 187 -1.78 -12.04 12.45
C ASN A 187 -1.49 -10.57 12.73
N GLN A 188 -0.21 -10.23 12.82
CA GLN A 188 0.20 -8.84 12.85
C GLN A 188 -0.09 -8.22 11.49
N THR A 189 -0.86 -7.14 11.48
CA THR A 189 -1.22 -6.40 10.28
C THR A 189 -0.76 -4.95 10.43
N MET A 190 -0.11 -4.41 9.41
CA MET A 190 0.33 -3.01 9.36
C MET A 190 -0.21 -2.35 8.09
N SER A 191 -0.79 -1.17 8.22
CA SER A 191 -1.22 -0.38 7.07
C SER A 191 0.02 0.18 6.34
N LEU A 192 0.04 0.04 5.02
CA LEU A 192 1.02 0.65 4.13
C LEU A 192 0.55 2.02 3.60
N GLY A 193 -0.74 2.34 3.78
CA GLY A 193 -1.39 3.54 3.28
C GLY A 193 -2.54 3.24 2.33
N ILE A 194 -3.18 4.30 1.85
CA ILE A 194 -4.23 4.24 0.83
C ILE A 194 -3.56 4.40 -0.54
N PHE A 195 -3.77 3.43 -1.42
CA PHE A 195 -3.16 3.38 -2.75
C PHE A 195 -4.22 3.54 -3.82
N THR A 196 -3.94 4.34 -4.85
CA THR A 196 -4.73 4.38 -6.09
C THR A 196 -4.56 3.10 -6.90
N SER A 197 -5.38 2.89 -7.93
CA SER A 197 -5.21 1.77 -8.87
C SER A 197 -3.82 1.75 -9.51
N GLU A 198 -3.30 2.90 -9.94
CA GLU A 198 -1.99 3.01 -10.59
C GLU A 198 -0.85 2.68 -9.61
N GLN A 199 -0.98 3.08 -8.34
CA GLN A 199 0.01 2.75 -7.32
C GLN A 199 0.00 1.26 -6.98
N ARG A 200 -1.16 0.60 -7.02
CA ARG A 200 -1.25 -0.86 -6.84
C ARG A 200 -0.67 -1.59 -8.05
N GLU A 201 -0.94 -1.14 -9.28
CA GLU A 201 -0.29 -1.69 -10.47
C GLU A 201 1.24 -1.55 -10.39
N GLN A 202 1.74 -0.37 -10.01
CA GLN A 202 3.17 -0.15 -9.79
C GLN A 202 3.75 -1.07 -8.71
N LEU A 203 3.01 -1.33 -7.61
CA LEU A 203 3.43 -2.31 -6.59
C LEU A 203 3.62 -3.71 -7.21
N LEU A 204 2.70 -4.14 -8.07
CA LEU A 204 2.75 -5.45 -8.72
C LEU A 204 3.88 -5.56 -9.72
N GLU A 205 4.15 -4.51 -10.49
CA GLU A 205 5.34 -4.43 -11.35
C GLU A 205 6.62 -4.57 -10.52
N LEU A 206 6.72 -3.84 -9.41
CA LEU A 206 7.88 -3.93 -8.52
C LEU A 206 8.03 -5.33 -7.92
N ALA A 207 6.93 -5.99 -7.56
CA ALA A 207 6.93 -7.35 -7.03
C ALA A 207 7.44 -8.38 -8.05
N ALA A 208 6.99 -8.27 -9.30
CA ALA A 208 7.47 -9.12 -10.40
C ALA A 208 8.97 -8.91 -10.68
N ASP A 209 9.47 -7.69 -10.45
CA ASP A 209 10.87 -7.28 -10.66
C ASP A 209 11.81 -7.57 -9.48
N VAL A 210 11.31 -8.13 -8.37
CA VAL A 210 12.19 -8.58 -7.28
C VAL A 210 12.84 -9.90 -7.69
N GLU A 211 14.14 -9.85 -7.95
CA GLU A 211 14.95 -11.05 -8.17
C GLU A 211 14.98 -11.95 -6.94
N TYR A 212 14.83 -13.26 -7.16
CA TYR A 212 14.97 -14.27 -6.11
C TYR A 212 15.49 -15.58 -6.69
N ASP A 213 16.21 -16.31 -5.84
CA ASP A 213 16.56 -17.70 -6.08
C ASP A 213 15.44 -18.60 -5.54
N GLN A 214 14.87 -19.44 -6.40
CA GLN A 214 13.70 -20.27 -6.07
C GLN A 214 13.98 -21.23 -4.92
N VAL A 215 15.22 -21.66 -4.68
CA VAL A 215 15.52 -22.66 -3.65
C VAL A 215 15.86 -22.00 -2.32
N THR A 216 16.62 -20.91 -2.37
CA THR A 216 17.30 -20.35 -1.19
C THR A 216 16.68 -19.05 -0.69
N THR A 217 15.88 -18.35 -1.50
CA THR A 217 15.29 -17.07 -1.08
C THR A 217 14.05 -17.28 -0.23
N GLU A 218 14.14 -16.93 1.05
CA GLU A 218 12.99 -16.90 1.96
C GLU A 218 12.00 -15.78 1.61
N SER A 219 10.70 -16.01 1.89
CA SER A 219 9.63 -15.03 1.66
C SER A 219 9.86 -13.68 2.34
N ARG A 220 10.49 -13.65 3.52
CA ARG A 220 10.85 -12.41 4.22
C ARG A 220 11.95 -11.62 3.52
N THR A 221 12.95 -12.30 2.96
CA THR A 221 14.02 -11.65 2.20
C THR A 221 13.46 -11.01 0.94
N TRP A 222 12.61 -11.74 0.22
CA TRP A 222 11.89 -11.22 -0.94
C TRP A 222 11.02 -10.02 -0.59
N MET A 223 10.22 -10.12 0.48
CA MET A 223 9.33 -9.04 0.94
C MET A 223 10.12 -7.78 1.34
N ARG A 224 11.26 -7.93 2.01
CA ARG A 224 12.15 -6.81 2.33
C ARG A 224 12.63 -6.10 1.07
N ASN A 225 13.06 -6.86 0.07
CA ASN A 225 13.55 -6.30 -1.18
C ASN A 225 12.42 -5.58 -1.94
N LEU A 226 11.20 -6.12 -1.92
CA LEU A 226 10.00 -5.45 -2.44
C LEU A 226 9.73 -4.12 -1.71
N LEU A 227 9.66 -4.14 -0.39
CA LEU A 227 9.40 -2.93 0.41
C LEU A 227 10.50 -1.86 0.23
N ALA A 228 11.75 -2.27 0.05
CA ALA A 228 12.85 -1.36 -0.25
C ALA A 228 12.65 -0.66 -1.62
N LYS A 229 12.26 -1.41 -2.66
CA LYS A 229 11.91 -0.86 -3.97
C LYS A 229 10.69 0.07 -3.87
N MET A 230 9.65 -0.32 -3.13
CA MET A 230 8.48 0.53 -2.89
C MET A 230 8.83 1.85 -2.20
N ALA A 231 9.80 1.84 -1.28
CA ALA A 231 10.29 3.06 -0.62
C ALA A 231 11.12 3.93 -1.58
N GLU A 232 11.96 3.33 -2.43
CA GLU A 232 12.74 4.04 -3.46
C GLU A 232 11.83 4.75 -4.47
N GLU A 233 10.77 4.07 -4.91
CA GLU A 233 9.75 4.60 -5.82
C GLU A 233 8.69 5.47 -5.12
N LYS A 234 8.83 5.69 -3.81
CA LYS A 234 7.97 6.56 -2.98
C LYS A 234 6.49 6.10 -2.89
N LEU A 235 6.21 4.82 -3.08
CA LEU A 235 4.89 4.25 -2.75
C LEU A 235 4.68 4.21 -1.24
N ILE A 236 5.75 4.02 -0.47
CA ILE A 236 5.77 4.12 0.98
C ILE A 236 6.89 5.04 1.45
N SER A 237 6.77 5.58 2.67
CA SER A 237 7.86 6.38 3.26
C SER A 237 9.01 5.50 3.73
N HIS A 238 10.24 6.02 3.67
CA HIS A 238 11.41 5.36 4.28
C HIS A 238 11.25 5.13 5.79
N HIS A 239 10.53 6.03 6.47
CA HIS A 239 10.23 5.87 7.89
C HIS A 239 9.38 4.60 8.12
N LEU A 240 8.29 4.45 7.37
CA LEU A 240 7.42 3.28 7.45
C LEU A 240 8.17 1.98 7.11
N PHE A 241 9.03 2.00 6.08
CA PHE A 241 9.89 0.86 5.76
C PHE A 241 10.78 0.44 6.94
N ASN A 242 11.42 1.40 7.63
CA ASN A 242 12.26 1.11 8.78
C ASN A 242 11.45 0.56 9.96
N THR A 243 10.27 1.13 10.24
CA THR A 243 9.35 0.62 11.27
C THR A 243 8.96 -0.83 10.99
N ILE A 244 8.56 -1.14 9.75
CA ILE A 244 8.22 -2.51 9.33
C ILE A 244 9.39 -3.46 9.56
N ARG A 245 10.61 -3.06 9.19
CA ARG A 245 11.81 -3.91 9.34
C ARG A 245 12.11 -4.26 10.80
N GLU A 246 11.78 -3.37 11.73
CA GLU A 246 11.97 -3.57 13.17
C GLU A 246 10.86 -4.45 13.77
N ASP A 247 9.60 -4.17 13.41
CA ASP A 247 8.41 -4.82 13.97
C ASP A 247 8.14 -6.21 13.37
N VAL A 248 8.39 -6.37 12.08
CA VAL A 248 8.41 -7.64 11.36
C VAL A 248 9.88 -7.92 11.11
N PRO A 249 10.54 -8.86 11.82
CA PRO A 249 11.99 -9.06 11.72
C PRO A 249 12.37 -9.60 10.34
N LEU A 250 12.49 -8.68 9.40
CA LEU A 250 13.00 -8.91 8.06
C LEU A 250 14.53 -9.00 8.17
N PRO A 251 15.19 -9.97 7.52
CA PRO A 251 16.63 -10.16 7.63
C PRO A 251 17.40 -8.90 7.19
N SER A 252 18.59 -8.66 7.75
CA SER A 252 19.50 -7.61 7.25
C SER A 252 20.04 -7.97 5.87
N ALA A 253 20.34 -6.97 5.04
CA ALA A 253 20.93 -7.16 3.71
C ALA A 253 22.34 -7.75 3.80
#